data_AF-A0A9X8H6R4-F1
#
_entry.id   AF-A0A9X8H6R4-F1
#
_cell.length_a   1.000
_cell.length_b   1.000
_cell.length_c   1.000
_cell.angle_alpha   90.00
_cell.angle_beta   90.00
_cell.angle_gamma   90.00
#
_symmetry.space_group_name_H-M   'P 1'
#
loop_
_entity.id
_entity.type
_entity.pdbx_description
1 polymer ?
#
loop_
_entity_poly.entity_id
_entity_poly.type
_entity_poly.pdbx_seq_one_letter_code
_entity_poly.pdbx_strand_id
1 'polypeptide(L)'
;MRDIADHGMQGRSTLGGPTIMDINTGMYSVDHPIRRWEFTSSCIGYVKDGNGLINLYRQDPPVQFTTEQYTLYRDVIESIRLAIMDEFRLSTLYFTAPTFLTRLIGNASWVPQEMHDEYWHAHVDKNNTRHYDYSGLLYLADYGVEFTGG
;
A
#
# COMPACT_ATOMS: atom_id res chain seq x y z
N MET A 1 -7.51 2.93 9.42
CA MET A 1 -6.73 2.71 8.18
C MET A 1 -7.36 3.42 7.00
N ARG A 2 -8.67 3.28 6.74
CA ARG A 2 -9.37 4.01 5.68
C ARG A 2 -9.12 5.53 5.72
N ASP A 3 -9.28 6.16 6.89
CA ASP A 3 -9.02 7.60 7.06
C ASP A 3 -7.58 8.02 6.70
N ILE A 4 -6.60 7.15 6.93
CA ILE A 4 -5.20 7.43 6.57
C ILE A 4 -5.06 7.39 5.04
N ALA A 5 -5.69 6.42 4.39
CA ALA A 5 -5.71 6.34 2.93
C ALA A 5 -6.43 7.53 2.31
N ASP A 6 -7.58 7.93 2.85
CA ASP A 6 -8.32 9.10 2.39
C ASP A 6 -7.55 10.40 2.63
N HIS A 7 -6.79 10.52 3.74
CA HIS A 7 -5.88 11.63 3.96
C HIS A 7 -4.78 11.68 2.89
N GLY A 8 -4.11 10.56 2.61
CA GLY A 8 -3.09 10.49 1.55
C GLY A 8 -3.66 10.73 0.13
N MET A 9 -4.92 10.41 -0.08
CA MET A 9 -5.66 10.58 -1.34
C MET A 9 -6.41 11.92 -1.42
N GLN A 10 -6.18 12.88 -0.51
CA GLN A 10 -6.84 14.18 -0.60
C GLN A 10 -6.54 14.86 -1.94
N GLY A 11 -7.59 15.38 -2.59
CA GLY A 11 -7.49 16.00 -3.92
C GLY A 11 -7.38 14.99 -5.07
N ARG A 12 -7.41 13.68 -4.80
CA ARG A 12 -7.49 12.62 -5.80
C ARG A 12 -8.95 12.27 -6.12
N SER A 13 -9.14 11.48 -7.18
CA SER A 13 -10.47 11.02 -7.58
C SER A 13 -11.16 10.25 -6.45
N THR A 14 -12.44 10.55 -6.24
CA THR A 14 -13.36 9.77 -5.40
C THR A 14 -14.24 8.83 -6.24
N LEU A 15 -14.02 8.80 -7.55
CA LEU A 15 -14.82 7.98 -8.48
C LEU A 15 -14.39 6.52 -8.38
N GLY A 16 -15.02 5.80 -7.45
CA GLY A 16 -15.16 4.35 -7.43
C GLY A 16 -13.95 3.53 -6.96
N GLY A 17 -14.17 2.21 -6.97
CA GLY A 17 -13.24 1.10 -6.72
C GLY A 17 -12.68 0.97 -5.30
N PRO A 18 -12.21 -0.23 -4.92
CA PRO A 18 -11.55 -0.42 -3.63
C PRO A 18 -10.24 0.39 -3.60
N THR A 19 -9.94 0.95 -2.43
CA THR A 19 -8.60 1.46 -2.14
C THR A 19 -7.76 0.31 -1.60
N ILE A 20 -6.64 0.00 -2.25
CA ILE A 20 -5.79 -1.14 -1.96
C ILE A 20 -4.44 -0.62 -1.44
N MET A 21 -3.97 -1.20 -0.34
CA MET A 21 -2.63 -0.99 0.17
C MET A 21 -1.75 -2.18 -0.16
N ASP A 22 -0.64 -1.92 -0.84
CA ASP A 22 0.36 -2.95 -1.15
C ASP A 22 1.23 -3.21 0.07
N ILE A 23 1.19 -4.44 0.56
CA ILE A 23 1.95 -4.90 1.71
C ILE A 23 2.95 -5.94 1.21
N ASN A 24 4.13 -5.45 0.84
CA ASN A 24 5.19 -6.30 0.32
C ASN A 24 6.30 -6.47 1.35
N THR A 25 6.78 -7.70 1.48
CA THR A 25 7.82 -8.10 2.42
C THR A 25 9.02 -8.60 1.67
N GLY A 26 10.21 -8.41 2.23
CA GLY A 26 11.44 -8.82 1.58
C GLY A 26 12.60 -8.81 2.54
N MET A 27 13.47 -9.81 2.44
CA MET A 27 14.73 -9.78 3.16
C MET A 27 15.69 -8.79 2.48
N TYR A 28 15.83 -7.58 3.04
CA TYR A 28 16.94 -6.68 2.68
C TYR A 28 18.20 -7.04 3.49
N SER A 29 19.35 -6.89 2.83
CA SER A 29 20.68 -7.40 3.19
C SER A 29 21.04 -7.35 4.69
N VAL A 30 21.72 -8.41 5.14
CA VAL A 30 22.47 -8.52 6.42
C VAL A 30 23.41 -7.33 6.69
N ASP A 31 23.75 -6.56 5.67
CA ASP A 31 24.68 -5.42 5.75
C ASP A 31 24.00 -4.12 6.21
N HIS A 32 22.67 -4.02 6.19
CA HIS A 32 21.89 -2.86 6.67
C HIS A 32 20.65 -3.36 7.46
N PRO A 33 20.83 -3.74 8.73
CA PRO A 33 19.69 -4.06 9.57
C PRO A 33 18.81 -2.81 9.71
N ILE A 34 17.66 -2.80 9.03
CA ILE A 34 16.62 -1.79 9.23
C ILE A 34 16.27 -1.87 10.70
N ARG A 35 16.63 -0.83 11.47
CA ARG A 35 16.33 -0.82 12.90
C ARG A 35 14.82 -0.76 13.04
N ARG A 36 14.28 -1.40 14.09
CA ARG A 36 12.85 -1.37 14.44
C ARG A 36 12.24 0.05 14.37
N TRP A 37 13.04 1.08 14.60
CA TRP A 37 12.67 2.50 14.55
C TRP A 37 12.68 3.17 13.16
N GLU A 38 13.44 2.64 12.19
CA GLU A 38 13.40 3.15 10.80
C GLU A 38 12.13 2.70 10.09
N PHE A 39 11.64 1.50 10.45
CA PHE A 39 10.38 0.96 9.98
C PHE A 39 9.15 1.77 10.48
N THR A 40 9.22 2.33 11.70
CA THR A 40 8.11 3.09 12.31
C THR A 40 7.85 4.47 11.68
N SER A 41 8.72 4.92 10.77
CA SER A 41 8.61 6.26 10.16
C SER A 41 8.12 6.24 8.70
N SER A 42 8.03 5.06 8.08
CA SER A 42 7.59 4.92 6.69
C SER A 42 6.09 4.69 6.65
N CYS A 43 5.29 5.76 6.67
CA CYS A 43 3.88 5.67 6.29
C CYS A 43 3.75 5.54 4.75
N ILE A 44 2.56 5.82 4.23
CA ILE A 44 2.29 5.76 2.79
C ILE A 44 3.23 6.74 2.08
N GLY A 45 4.08 6.23 1.19
CA GLY A 45 4.99 7.08 0.43
C GLY A 45 4.39 7.52 -0.90
N TYR A 46 3.51 6.69 -1.47
CA TYR A 46 2.97 6.90 -2.80
C TYR A 46 1.48 6.60 -2.86
N VAL A 47 0.77 7.40 -3.65
CA VAL A 47 -0.64 7.18 -3.97
C VAL A 47 -0.83 7.17 -5.48
N LYS A 48 -1.61 6.23 -6.01
CA LYS A 48 -2.00 6.12 -7.42
C LYS A 48 -3.52 6.13 -7.57
N ASP A 49 -4.03 6.91 -8.52
CA ASP A 49 -5.39 6.83 -9.07
C ASP A 49 -5.31 7.01 -10.60
N GLY A 50 -6.43 7.23 -11.28
CA GLY A 50 -6.45 7.52 -12.72
C GLY A 50 -5.83 8.87 -13.13
N ASN A 51 -5.38 9.69 -12.18
CA ASN A 51 -4.55 10.88 -12.45
C ASN A 51 -3.05 10.57 -12.30
N GLY A 52 -2.67 9.29 -12.18
CA GLY A 52 -1.28 8.84 -12.12
C GLY A 52 -0.73 8.67 -10.70
N LEU A 53 0.57 8.40 -10.59
CA LEU A 53 1.29 8.14 -9.34
C LEU A 53 1.94 9.42 -8.79
N ILE A 54 1.78 9.71 -7.49
CA ILE A 54 2.50 10.80 -6.81
C ILE A 54 3.22 10.30 -5.56
N ASN A 55 4.33 10.96 -5.22
CA ASN A 55 5.04 10.79 -3.95
C ASN A 55 4.56 11.83 -2.94
N LEU A 56 3.97 11.38 -1.83
CA LEU A 56 3.36 12.25 -0.81
C LEU A 56 4.37 13.19 -0.12
N TYR A 57 5.63 12.78 -0.01
CA TYR A 57 6.70 13.55 0.63
C TYR A 57 7.37 14.57 -0.28
N ARG A 58 7.12 14.49 -1.60
CA ARG A 58 7.64 15.44 -2.59
C ARG A 58 6.62 16.49 -3.03
N GLN A 59 5.45 16.52 -2.38
CA GLN A 59 4.45 17.57 -2.59
C GLN A 59 4.90 18.88 -1.94
N ASP A 60 4.32 19.99 -2.38
CA ASP A 60 4.56 21.32 -1.80
C ASP A 60 3.22 21.94 -1.35
N PRO A 61 2.92 21.95 -0.04
CA PRO A 61 3.70 21.36 1.06
C PRO A 61 3.62 19.81 1.08
N PRO A 62 4.59 19.11 1.69
CA PRO A 62 4.53 17.66 1.85
C PRO A 62 3.31 17.24 2.68
N VAL A 63 2.67 16.13 2.33
CA VAL A 63 1.54 15.60 3.10
C VAL A 63 2.03 15.18 4.49
N GLN A 64 1.33 15.65 5.53
CA GLN A 64 1.65 15.38 6.93
C GLN A 64 0.57 14.50 7.55
N PHE A 65 0.96 13.38 8.13
CA PHE A 65 0.06 12.54 8.94
C PHE A 65 0.17 12.92 10.42
N THR A 66 -0.90 12.72 11.18
CA THR A 66 -0.88 12.95 12.63
C THR A 66 -0.16 11.81 13.35
N THR A 67 0.28 12.04 14.59
CA THR A 67 0.90 11.02 15.44
C THR A 67 -0.01 9.80 15.64
N GLU A 68 -1.33 10.03 15.73
CA GLU A 68 -2.35 8.98 15.86
C GLU A 68 -2.43 8.15 14.58
N GLN A 69 -2.37 8.80 13.41
CA GLN A 69 -2.35 8.10 12.11
C GLN A 69 -1.07 7.27 11.95
N TYR A 70 0.09 7.80 12.33
CA TYR A 70 1.35 7.04 12.36
C TYR A 70 1.27 5.83 13.29
N THR A 71 0.72 6.03 14.48
CA THR A 71 0.58 4.97 15.49
C THR A 71 -0.33 3.87 15.00
N LEU A 72 -1.52 4.22 14.47
CA LEU A 72 -2.45 3.24 13.92
C LEU A 72 -1.86 2.48 12.73
N TYR A 73 -1.20 3.18 11.80
CA TYR A 73 -0.52 2.54 10.67
C TYR A 73 0.51 1.52 11.15
N ARG A 74 1.40 1.93 12.06
CA ARG A 74 2.43 1.06 12.62
C ARG A 74 1.82 -0.19 13.27
N ASP A 75 0.81 -0.01 14.11
CA ASP A 75 0.23 -1.11 14.89
C ASP A 75 -0.50 -2.11 13.98
N VAL A 76 -1.15 -1.65 12.91
CA VAL A 76 -1.78 -2.51 11.90
C VAL A 76 -0.72 -3.29 11.11
N ILE A 77 0.30 -2.61 10.59
CA ILE A 77 1.36 -3.27 9.82
C ILE A 77 2.13 -4.28 10.67
N GLU A 78 2.41 -3.96 11.94
CA GLU A 78 3.02 -4.90 12.88
C GLU A 78 2.12 -6.12 13.15
N SER A 79 0.81 -5.91 13.30
CA SER A 79 -0.15 -7.01 13.47
C SER A 79 -0.17 -7.94 12.26
N ILE A 80 -0.16 -7.38 11.04
CA ILE A 80 -0.07 -8.16 9.80
C ILE A 80 1.27 -8.91 9.74
N ARG A 81 2.38 -8.27 10.12
CA ARG A 81 3.71 -8.90 10.17
C ARG A 81 3.69 -10.15 11.04
N LEU A 82 3.16 -10.01 12.25
CA LEU A 82 3.11 -11.09 13.24
C LEU A 82 2.20 -12.22 12.76
N ALA A 83 1.06 -11.91 12.13
CA ALA A 83 0.18 -12.92 11.55
C ALA A 83 0.86 -13.72 10.42
N ILE A 84 1.56 -13.05 9.50
CA ILE A 84 2.32 -13.72 8.43
C ILE A 84 3.43 -14.58 9.02
N MET A 85 4.18 -14.05 10.00
CA MET A 85 5.25 -14.81 10.65
C MET A 85 4.75 -16.06 11.36
N ASP A 86 3.60 -15.97 12.05
CA ASP A 86 2.99 -17.12 12.73
C ASP A 86 2.53 -18.18 11.72
N GLU A 87 1.77 -17.77 10.70
CA GLU A 87 1.23 -18.66 9.66
C GLU A 87 2.33 -19.42 8.92
N PHE A 88 3.39 -18.71 8.50
CA PHE A 88 4.49 -19.28 7.73
C PHE A 88 5.67 -19.73 8.59
N ARG A 89 5.55 -19.67 9.93
CA ARG A 89 6.58 -20.08 10.90
C ARG A 89 7.94 -19.40 10.66
N LEU A 90 7.91 -18.10 10.44
CA LEU A 90 9.09 -17.29 10.15
C LEU A 90 9.72 -16.78 11.44
N SER A 91 11.05 -16.80 11.52
CA SER A 91 11.79 -16.17 12.60
C SER A 91 11.96 -14.67 12.39
N THR A 92 11.91 -14.20 11.14
CA THR A 92 12.09 -12.80 10.78
C THR A 92 11.32 -12.48 9.50
N LEU A 93 10.74 -11.29 9.46
CA LEU A 93 10.05 -10.73 8.30
C LEU A 93 10.21 -9.21 8.34
N TYR A 94 10.62 -8.63 7.22
CA TYR A 94 10.76 -7.18 7.05
C TYR A 94 9.82 -6.74 5.93
N PHE A 95 9.09 -5.63 6.11
CA PHE A 95 8.42 -5.04 4.96
C PHE A 95 9.36 -4.12 4.19
N THR A 96 9.08 -4.00 2.92
CA THR A 96 9.77 -3.10 2.01
C THR A 96 9.09 -1.74 2.05
N ALA A 97 9.86 -0.68 2.20
CA ALA A 97 9.39 0.69 2.00
C ALA A 97 9.71 1.13 0.56
N PRO A 98 8.92 2.05 -0.02
CA PRO A 98 7.72 2.69 0.52
C PRO A 98 6.47 1.81 0.35
N THR A 99 5.45 2.05 1.18
CA THR A 99 4.12 1.46 0.99
C THR A 99 3.33 2.26 -0.05
N PHE A 100 2.66 1.54 -0.95
CA PHE A 100 1.84 2.10 -2.01
C PHE A 100 0.35 2.00 -1.66
N LEU A 101 -0.39 3.05 -1.95
CA LEU A 101 -1.85 3.03 -2.00
C LEU A 101 -2.32 3.22 -3.42
N THR A 102 -3.19 2.34 -3.88
CA THR A 102 -3.80 2.42 -5.19
C THR A 102 -5.31 2.50 -5.02
N ARG A 103 -5.95 3.49 -5.66
CA ARG A 103 -7.39 3.53 -5.83
C ARG A 103 -7.72 3.13 -7.25
N LEU A 104 -8.41 2.00 -7.40
CA LEU A 104 -8.96 1.61 -8.69
C LEU A 104 -10.10 2.57 -9.04
N ILE A 105 -10.12 3.08 -10.27
CA ILE A 105 -11.24 3.90 -10.72
C ILE A 105 -12.21 2.97 -11.46
N GLY A 106 -13.42 2.85 -10.94
CA GLY A 106 -14.50 2.06 -11.55
C GLY A 106 -15.75 2.91 -11.72
N ASN A 107 -16.09 3.27 -12.96
CA ASN A 107 -17.44 3.73 -13.30
C ASN A 107 -17.84 3.17 -14.68
N ALA A 108 -19.13 3.25 -15.03
CA ALA A 108 -19.68 2.65 -16.24
C ALA A 108 -19.06 3.15 -17.57
N SER A 109 -18.35 4.28 -17.54
CA SER A 109 -17.71 4.91 -18.70
C SER A 109 -16.18 4.88 -18.63
N TRP A 110 -15.61 4.25 -17.61
CA TRP A 110 -14.17 4.20 -17.41
C TRP A 110 -13.52 3.17 -18.33
N VAL A 111 -12.39 3.54 -18.92
CA VAL A 111 -11.57 2.69 -19.80
C VAL A 111 -10.12 2.84 -19.36
N PRO A 112 -9.37 1.75 -19.12
CA PRO A 112 -7.97 1.80 -18.71
C PRO A 112 -7.14 2.55 -19.76
N GLN A 113 -6.22 3.41 -19.32
CA GLN A 113 -5.28 4.11 -20.20
C GLN A 113 -3.92 3.40 -20.22
N GLU A 114 -3.52 2.82 -19.09
CA GLU A 114 -2.32 2.03 -18.91
C GLU A 114 -2.62 0.61 -18.42
N MET A 115 -1.67 -0.31 -18.58
CA MET A 115 -1.75 -1.67 -18.03
C MET A 115 -2.01 -1.69 -16.52
N HIS A 116 -1.44 -0.71 -15.80
CA HIS A 116 -1.63 -0.57 -14.35
C HIS A 116 -2.95 0.09 -13.96
N ASP A 117 -3.78 0.46 -14.94
CA ASP A 117 -5.12 0.98 -14.69
C ASP A 117 -6.13 -0.18 -14.67
N GLU A 118 -5.84 -1.27 -15.40
CA GLU A 118 -6.59 -2.52 -15.31
C GLU A 118 -6.41 -3.18 -13.95
N TYR A 119 -7.48 -3.81 -13.44
CA TYR A 119 -7.50 -4.36 -12.09
C TYR A 119 -6.42 -5.40 -11.85
N TRP A 120 -6.19 -6.29 -12.81
CA TRP A 120 -5.15 -7.30 -12.69
C TRP A 120 -4.72 -7.85 -14.05
N HIS A 121 -3.46 -8.24 -14.09
CA HIS A 121 -2.92 -9.15 -15.09
C HIS A 121 -2.22 -10.29 -14.35
N ALA A 122 -2.27 -11.50 -14.90
CA ALA A 122 -1.51 -12.61 -14.34
C ALA A 122 -0.01 -12.31 -14.37
N HIS A 123 0.63 -12.26 -13.20
CA HIS A 123 2.06 -12.07 -13.07
C HIS A 123 2.60 -12.73 -11.80
N VAL A 124 3.93 -12.73 -11.66
CA VAL A 124 4.65 -13.21 -10.48
C VAL A 124 5.40 -12.04 -9.89
N ASP A 125 5.02 -11.59 -8.69
CA ASP A 125 5.61 -10.41 -8.04
C ASP A 125 7.13 -10.49 -7.91
N LYS A 126 7.66 -11.68 -7.62
CA LYS A 126 9.11 -11.92 -7.54
C LYS A 126 9.84 -11.58 -8.84
N ASN A 127 9.19 -11.77 -9.98
CA ASN A 127 9.79 -11.45 -11.28
C ASN A 127 9.85 -9.94 -11.53
N ASN A 128 8.87 -9.19 -11.00
CA ASN A 128 8.84 -7.73 -11.09
C ASN A 128 9.76 -7.09 -10.04
N THR A 129 9.72 -7.61 -8.81
CA THR A 129 10.44 -7.09 -7.65
C THR A 129 11.13 -8.23 -6.90
N ARG A 130 12.38 -8.53 -7.29
CA ARG A 130 13.14 -9.70 -6.82
C ARG A 130 13.31 -9.80 -5.31
N HIS A 131 13.24 -8.70 -4.60
CA HIS A 131 13.40 -8.70 -3.16
C HIS A 131 12.10 -9.03 -2.41
N TYR A 132 10.96 -9.23 -3.09
CA TYR A 132 9.72 -9.61 -2.41
C TYR A 132 9.70 -11.10 -2.06
N ASP A 133 9.53 -11.47 -0.81
CA ASP A 133 9.38 -12.86 -0.36
C ASP A 133 7.91 -13.21 -0.11
N TYR A 134 7.12 -12.25 0.37
CA TYR A 134 5.66 -12.32 0.44
C TYR A 134 5.05 -11.01 -0.05
N SER A 135 3.94 -11.14 -0.78
CA SER A 135 3.11 -10.01 -1.19
C SER A 135 1.72 -10.15 -0.59
N GLY A 136 1.11 -9.02 -0.26
CA GLY A 136 -0.25 -8.97 0.26
C GLY A 136 -0.93 -7.69 -0.19
N LEU A 137 -2.24 -7.78 -0.41
CA LEU A 137 -3.09 -6.64 -0.72
C LEU A 137 -4.08 -6.44 0.42
N LEU A 138 -4.01 -5.30 1.09
CA LEU A 138 -5.00 -4.91 2.09
C LEU A 138 -6.05 -4.02 1.42
N TYR A 139 -7.25 -4.59 1.23
CA TYR A 139 -8.41 -3.88 0.69
C TYR A 139 -9.03 -3.01 1.80
N LEU A 140 -8.90 -1.70 1.65
CA LEU A 140 -9.52 -0.68 2.51
C LEU A 140 -10.89 -0.29 1.95
N ALA A 141 -11.71 -1.30 1.63
CA ALA A 141 -12.99 -1.17 0.95
C ALA A 141 -14.17 -1.41 1.89
N ASP A 142 -15.25 -0.65 1.71
CA ASP A 142 -16.49 -0.87 2.46
C ASP A 142 -17.27 -2.05 1.88
N TYR A 143 -17.50 -3.08 2.71
CA TYR A 143 -18.21 -4.30 2.33
C TYR A 143 -19.55 -3.99 1.64
N GLY A 144 -19.73 -4.52 0.42
CA GLY A 144 -20.95 -4.33 -0.37
C GLY A 144 -21.08 -2.97 -1.07
N VAL A 145 -20.08 -2.09 -0.98
CA VAL A 145 -20.09 -0.75 -1.60
C VAL A 145 -19.05 -0.66 -2.72
N GLU A 146 -17.80 -1.05 -2.45
CA GLU A 146 -16.65 -0.79 -3.34
C GLU A 146 -16.09 -2.08 -3.96
N PHE A 147 -16.96 -2.91 -4.55
CA PHE A 147 -16.63 -4.24 -5.11
C PHE A 147 -16.79 -4.35 -6.63
N THR A 148 -17.04 -3.23 -7.31
CA THR A 148 -17.22 -3.18 -8.77
C THR A 148 -16.13 -2.34 -9.41
N GLY A 149 -15.62 -2.75 -10.57
CA GLY A 149 -14.52 -2.06 -11.27
C GLY A 149 -13.14 -2.65 -10.99
N GLY A 150 -13.10 -3.89 -10.50
CA GLY A 150 -11.90 -4.69 -10.32
C GLY A 150 -12.25 -6.06 -9.77
#